data_AF-A0A2P5F705-F1
#
_entry.id   AF-A0A2P5F705-F1
#
_cell.length_a   1.000
_cell.length_b   1.000
_cell.length_c   1.000
_cell.angle_alpha   90.00
_cell.angle_beta   90.00
_cell.angle_gamma   90.00
#
_symmetry.space_group_name_H-M   'P 1'
#
loop_
_entity.id
_entity.type
_entity.pdbx_description
1 polymer ?
#
loop_
_entity_poly.entity_id
_entity_poly.type
_entity_poly.pdbx_seq_one_letter_code
_entity_poly.pdbx_strand_id
1 'polypeptide(L)' 'MKASETPMKPINNNGSGRRVKPHFRPAKDDTKPVLQDPILRSDPIETEEAVLRLPPFPFVKPTDPQL' A
#
# COMPACT_ATOMS: atom_id res chain seq x y z
N MET A 1 4.14 -7.29 -34.75
CA MET A 1 3.36 -6.03 -34.60
C MET A 1 4.27 -5.01 -33.92
N LYS A 2 4.52 -3.85 -34.54
CA LYS A 2 5.39 -2.79 -34.00
C LYS A 2 4.48 -1.76 -33.31
N ALA A 3 4.63 -1.57 -32.00
CA ALA A 3 3.91 -0.54 -31.27
C ALA A 3 4.50 0.84 -31.63
N SER A 4 3.61 1.77 -31.97
CA SER A 4 3.88 3.16 -32.30
C SER A 4 4.15 3.96 -31.02
N GLU A 5 5.35 4.49 -30.88
CA GLU A 5 5.74 5.42 -29.81
C GLU A 5 5.25 6.83 -30.18
N THR A 6 4.39 7.43 -29.36
CA THR A 6 3.95 8.82 -29.55
C THR A 6 5.00 9.78 -28.99
N PRO A 7 5.50 10.77 -29.77
CA PRO A 7 6.49 11.72 -29.27
C PRO A 7 5.80 12.77 -28.39
N MET A 8 6.08 12.74 -27.08
CA MET A 8 5.63 13.77 -26.14
C MET A 8 6.43 15.07 -26.41
N LYS A 9 5.74 16.15 -26.81
CA LYS A 9 6.34 17.48 -26.96
C LYS A 9 6.76 18.05 -25.59
N PRO A 10 7.97 18.61 -25.43
CA PRO A 10 8.35 19.26 -24.18
C PRO A 10 7.65 20.62 -24.05
N ILE A 11 6.99 20.85 -22.92
CA ILE A 11 6.34 22.12 -22.59
C ILE A 11 7.43 23.13 -22.16
N ASN A 12 7.63 24.20 -22.94
CA ASN A 12 8.53 25.29 -22.58
C ASN A 12 7.79 26.33 -21.73
N ASN A 13 8.07 26.36 -20.43
CA ASN A 13 7.47 27.28 -19.48
C ASN A 13 8.38 28.49 -19.21
N ASN A 14 8.49 29.39 -20.19
CA ASN A 14 9.04 30.73 -19.97
C ASN A 14 8.05 31.56 -19.13
N GLY A 15 8.32 31.67 -17.83
CA GLY A 15 7.57 32.51 -16.90
C GLY A 15 8.30 32.59 -15.56
N SER A 16 8.94 33.71 -15.29
CA SER A 16 9.55 34.06 -14.01
C SER A 16 8.53 33.86 -12.88
N GLY A 17 8.85 32.98 -11.93
CA GLY A 17 8.02 32.65 -10.77
C GLY A 17 7.31 31.29 -10.84
N ARG A 18 7.43 30.54 -11.93
CA ARG A 18 6.86 29.18 -12.02
C ARG A 18 7.68 28.24 -11.14
N ARG A 19 7.18 27.93 -9.94
CA ARG A 19 7.66 26.82 -9.11
C ARG A 19 7.51 25.53 -9.91
N VAL A 20 8.55 25.19 -10.66
CA VAL A 20 8.64 23.93 -11.38
C VAL A 20 8.53 22.82 -10.33
N LYS A 21 7.60 21.88 -10.52
CA LYS A 21 7.50 20.74 -9.62
C LYS A 21 8.87 20.05 -9.57
N PRO A 22 9.42 19.78 -8.38
CA PRO A 22 10.68 19.07 -8.29
C PRO A 22 10.53 17.70 -8.98
N HIS A 23 11.61 17.24 -9.59
CA HIS A 23 11.67 15.88 -10.13
C HIS A 23 11.27 14.88 -9.04
N PHE A 24 10.52 13.84 -9.43
CA PHE A 24 10.19 12.75 -8.53
C PHE A 24 11.49 12.16 -7.96
N ARG A 25 11.53 12.00 -6.64
CA ARG A 25 12.62 11.34 -5.92
C ARG A 25 12.01 10.24 -5.07
N PRO A 26 12.39 8.98 -5.26
CA PRO A 26 12.08 7.93 -4.29
C PRO A 26 12.50 8.39 -2.89
N ALA A 27 11.68 8.07 -1.89
CA ALA A 27 12.04 8.38 -0.51
C ALA A 27 13.34 7.65 -0.16
N LYS A 28 14.26 8.36 0.49
CA LYS A 28 15.58 7.82 0.85
C LYS A 28 15.49 6.57 1.73
N ASP A 29 14.37 6.42 2.41
CA ASP A 29 14.03 5.30 3.25
C ASP A 29 12.58 4.89 3.01
N ASP A 30 12.30 4.43 1.78
CA ASP A 30 11.03 3.76 1.46
C ASP A 30 11.04 2.28 1.91
N THR A 31 11.93 1.92 2.84
CA THR A 31 11.90 0.61 3.47
C THR A 31 10.86 0.64 4.57
N LYS A 32 9.58 0.58 4.18
CA LYS A 32 8.55 0.20 5.15
C LYS A 32 8.99 -1.12 5.76
N PRO A 33 9.08 -1.22 7.10
CA PRO A 33 9.40 -2.50 7.72
C PRO A 33 8.39 -3.53 7.21
N VAL A 34 8.86 -4.77 7.05
CA VAL A 34 7.96 -5.87 6.69
C VAL A 34 6.83 -5.88 7.71
N LEU A 35 5.59 -5.79 7.23
CA LEU A 35 4.43 -5.90 8.08
C LEU A 35 4.41 -7.33 8.62
N GLN A 36 4.84 -7.49 9.87
CA GLN A 36 4.76 -8.75 10.59
C GLN A 36 3.46 -8.74 11.38
N ASP A 37 2.61 -9.72 11.12
CA ASP A 37 1.41 -9.95 11.91
C ASP A 37 1.85 -10.36 13.33
N PRO A 38 1.39 -9.68 14.40
CA PRO A 38 1.70 -10.05 15.78
C PRO A 38 1.37 -11.51 16.13
N ILE A 39 0.52 -12.18 15.35
CA ILE A 39 0.13 -13.58 15.54
C ILE A 39 1.12 -14.55 14.86
N LEU A 40 1.99 -14.07 13.96
CA LEU A 40 2.97 -14.90 13.25
C LEU A 40 4.35 -14.87 13.93
N ARG A 41 4.39 -14.77 15.26
CA ARG A 41 5.63 -14.73 16.06
C ARG A 41 6.20 -16.13 16.25
N SER A 42 7.52 -16.20 16.50
CA SER A 42 8.22 -17.46 16.74
C SER A 42 7.96 -18.05 18.12
N ASP A 43 7.66 -17.21 19.12
CA ASP A 43 7.32 -17.66 20.47
C ASP A 43 5.83 -18.04 20.53
N PRO A 44 5.49 -19.28 20.92
CA PRO A 44 4.10 -19.69 21.13
C PRO A 44 3.35 -18.83 22.15
N ILE A 45 4.02 -18.39 23.23
CA ILE A 45 3.38 -17.65 24.33
C ILE A 45 2.91 -16.28 23.83
N GLU A 46 3.80 -15.56 23.13
CA GLU A 46 3.47 -14.23 22.61
C GLU A 46 2.37 -14.28 21.53
N THR A 47 2.33 -15.38 20.78
CA THR A 47 1.31 -15.64 19.75
C THR A 47 -0.07 -15.84 20.38
N GLU A 48 -0.16 -16.65 21.43
CA GLU A 48 -1.41 -16.89 22.17
C GLU A 48 -1.98 -15.61 22.76
N GLU A 49 -1.16 -14.75 23.36
CA GLU A 49 -1.62 -13.47 23.89
C GLU A 49 -2.14 -12.50 22.80
N ALA A 50 -1.56 -12.53 21.60
CA ALA A 50 -1.96 -11.67 20.50
C ALA A 50 -3.35 -12.06 19.94
N VAL A 51 -3.66 -13.37 19.87
CA VAL A 51 -4.97 -13.88 19.44
C VAL A 51 -6.08 -13.39 20.38
N LEU A 52 -5.83 -13.36 21.69
CA LEU A 52 -6.80 -12.88 22.68
C LEU A 52 -7.09 -11.38 22.58
N ARG A 53 -6.15 -10.60 22.02
CA ARG A 53 -6.28 -9.15 21.82
C ARG A 53 -6.91 -8.78 20.47
N LEU A 54 -7.26 -9.77 19.63
CA LEU A 54 -7.91 -9.51 18.36
C LEU A 54 -9.30 -8.90 18.56
N PRO A 55 -9.72 -8.00 17.67
CA PRO A 55 -11.11 -7.60 17.63
C PRO A 55 -12.00 -8.82 17.34
N PRO A 56 -13.23 -8.86 17.86
CA PRO A 56 -14.18 -9.91 17.52
C PRO A 56 -14.37 -9.96 16.00
N PHE A 57 -14.33 -11.17 15.43
CA PHE A 57 -14.56 -11.34 13.99
C PHE A 57 -15.93 -10.80 13.62
N PRO A 58 -16.06 -10.11 12.48
CA PRO A 58 -17.37 -9.71 11.98
C PRO A 58 -18.19 -10.97 11.76
N PHE A 59 -19.30 -11.09 12.50
CA PHE A 59 -20.25 -12.17 12.29
C PHE A 59 -20.87 -12.02 10.89
N VAL A 60 -20.42 -12.81 9.93
CA VAL A 60 -21.24 -13.13 8.75
C VAL A 60 -22.43 -13.91 9.27
N LYS A 61 -23.58 -13.24 9.35
CA LYS A 61 -24.85 -13.94 9.57
C LYS A 61 -24.98 -14.96 8.44
N PRO A 62 -25.22 -16.25 8.73
CA PRO A 62 -25.66 -17.16 7.70
C PRO A 62 -26.94 -16.56 7.09
N THR A 63 -26.87 -16.10 5.85
CA THR A 63 -28.08 -15.90 5.07
C THR A 63 -28.68 -17.28 4.88
N ASP A 64 -29.89 -17.50 5.41
CA ASP A 64 -30.65 -18.73 5.25
C ASP A 64 -30.56 -19.27 3.81
N PRO A 65 -30.23 -20.55 3.59
CA PRO A 65 -30.37 -21.17 2.29
C PRO A 65 -31.86 -21.53 2.11
N GLN A 66 -32.66 -20.54 1.72
CA GLN A 66 -33.98 -20.75 1.13
C GLN A 66 -33.92 -20.21 -0.30
N LEU A 67 -33.28 -20.96 -1.20
CA LEU A 67 -33.53 -21.12 -2.64
C LEU A 67 -32.49 -22.05 -3.27
#